data_AF-A0A7S0LNF2-F1
#
_entry.id   AF-A0A7S0LNF2-F1
#
_cell.length_a   1.000
_cell.length_b   1.000
_cell.length_c   1.000
_cell.angle_alpha   90.00
_cell.angle_beta   90.00
_cell.angle_gamma   90.00
#
_symmetry.space_group_name_H-M   'P 1'
#
loop_
_entity.id
_entity.type
_entity.pdbx_description
1 polymer ?
#
loop_
_entity_poly.entity_id
_entity_poly.type
_entity_poly.pdbx_seq_one_letter_code
_entity_poly.pdbx_strand_id
1 'polypeptide(L)'
;DGFTALLTGAQRRRALTSRPLRLIVMSATLEVDLFCNFFNGAPAVRVLGRSFPVQTYYASAPQHDYLEAAVNAVLQIHTDETEGDVLVFLTGQDDIEAVAAAIEQRKLLLPADAPALLPP
;
A
#
# COMPACT_ATOMS: atom_id res chain seq x y z
N ASP A 1 7.94 -13.90 17.70
CA ASP A 1 8.35 -13.83 16.27
C ASP A 1 9.80 -13.30 16.17
N GLY A 2 10.38 -13.31 14.96
CA GLY A 2 11.76 -12.87 14.73
C GLY A 2 11.98 -11.35 14.91
N PHE A 3 10.93 -10.55 14.70
CA PHE A 3 10.97 -9.10 14.90
C PHE A 3 11.16 -8.73 16.37
N THR A 4 10.35 -9.31 17.26
CA THR A 4 10.47 -9.09 18.70
C THR A 4 11.85 -9.54 19.23
N ALA A 5 12.37 -10.65 18.72
CA ALA A 5 13.70 -11.15 19.07
C ALA A 5 14.81 -10.17 18.64
N LEU A 6 14.70 -9.58 17.45
CA LEU A 6 15.64 -8.58 16.94
C LEU A 6 15.63 -7.31 17.80
N LEU A 7 14.44 -6.79 18.13
CA LEU A 7 14.29 -5.62 19.00
C LEU A 7 14.88 -5.85 20.40
N THR A 8 14.57 -7.00 21.00
CA THR A 8 15.08 -7.40 22.32
C THR A 8 16.61 -7.54 22.31
N GLY A 9 17.17 -8.17 21.27
CA GLY A 9 18.61 -8.29 21.08
C GLY A 9 19.32 -6.95 20.91
N ALA A 10 18.72 -6.02 20.15
CA ALA A 10 19.25 -4.67 19.99
C ALA A 10 19.26 -3.90 21.32
N GLN A 11 18.20 -3.99 22.12
CA GLN A 11 18.10 -3.34 23.43
C GLN A 11 19.13 -3.90 24.43
N ARG A 12 19.33 -5.22 24.45
CA ARG A 12 20.37 -5.86 25.28
C ARG A 12 21.77 -5.41 24.88
N ARG A 13 22.07 -5.32 23.57
CA ARG A 13 23.38 -4.82 23.10
C ARG A 13 23.61 -3.35 23.48
N ARG A 14 22.58 -2.49 23.44
CA ARG A 14 22.71 -1.10 23.92
C ARG A 14 23.15 -1.01 25.38
N ALA A 15 22.69 -1.93 26.23
CA ALA A 15 22.98 -1.93 27.66
C ALA A 15 24.39 -2.45 28.01
N LEU A 16 25.04 -3.19 27.11
CA LEU A 16 26.29 -3.92 27.39
C LEU A 16 27.55 -3.26 26.80
N THR A 17 27.42 -2.19 26.00
CA THR A 17 28.54 -1.59 25.27
C THR A 17 28.91 -0.20 25.79
N SER A 18 30.21 0.08 25.92
CA SER A 18 30.73 1.42 26.25
C SER A 18 30.44 2.48 25.18
N ARG A 19 30.10 2.03 23.97
CA ARG A 19 29.58 2.85 22.87
C ARG A 19 28.13 2.42 22.61
N PRO A 20 27.12 3.11 23.17
CA PRO A 20 25.74 2.66 23.08
C PRO A 20 25.25 2.76 21.63
N LEU A 21 24.73 1.65 21.09
CA LEU A 21 24.05 1.61 19.80
C LEU A 21 22.88 2.62 19.80
N ARG A 22 22.70 3.39 18.72
CA ARG A 22 21.51 4.23 18.54
C ARG A 22 20.48 3.45 17.72
N LEU A 23 19.25 3.35 18.23
CA LEU A 23 18.15 2.65 17.58
C LEU A 23 17.04 3.65 17.26
N ILE A 24 16.62 3.70 16.01
CA ILE A 24 15.44 4.45 15.56
C ILE A 24 14.47 3.40 15.02
N VAL A 25 13.27 3.36 15.58
CA VAL A 25 12.19 2.47 15.14
C VAL A 25 11.18 3.33 14.39
N MET A 26 10.90 2.97 13.14
CA MET A 26 9.91 3.63 12.30
C MET A 26 8.71 2.69 12.12
N SER A 27 7.51 3.21 12.33
CA SER A 27 6.25 2.48 12.12
C SER A 27 5.26 3.34 11.33
N ALA A 28 4.47 2.71 10.48
CA ALA A 28 3.35 3.33 9.78
C ALA A 28 2.03 3.30 10.59
N THR A 29 1.99 2.56 11.70
CA THR A 29 0.79 2.39 12.53
C THR A 29 0.80 3.28 13.78
N LEU A 30 -0.38 3.56 14.33
CA LEU A 30 -0.59 4.44 15.48
C LEU A 30 -0.21 3.80 16.84
N GLU A 31 0.21 2.54 16.88
CA GLU A 31 0.61 1.82 18.11
C GLU A 31 1.98 2.24 18.65
N VAL A 32 2.28 3.53 18.56
CA VAL A 32 3.51 4.16 19.05
C VAL A 32 3.70 3.90 20.55
N ASP A 33 2.61 3.89 21.32
CA ASP A 33 2.67 3.73 22.78
C ASP A 33 3.17 2.34 23.20
N LEU A 34 2.86 1.30 22.41
CA LEU A 34 3.39 -0.06 22.63
C LEU A 34 4.92 -0.07 22.53
N PHE A 35 5.47 0.58 21.49
CA PHE A 35 6.91 0.67 21.29
C PHE A 35 7.59 1.56 22.33
N CYS A 36 6.99 2.69 22.68
CA CYS A 36 7.50 3.55 23.76
C CYS A 36 7.63 2.76 25.07
N ASN A 37 6.59 2.02 25.44
CA ASN A 37 6.58 1.20 26.66
C ASN A 37 7.61 0.06 26.59
N PHE A 38 7.73 -0.61 25.45
CA PHE A 38 8.73 -1.66 25.23
C PHE A 38 10.16 -1.14 25.39
N PHE A 39 10.44 0.07 24.88
CA PHE A 39 11.75 0.72 24.94
C PHE A 39 11.92 1.65 26.16
N ASN A 40 11.41 1.25 27.33
CA ASN A 40 11.60 1.96 28.60
C ASN A 40 11.14 3.44 28.57
N GLY A 41 10.00 3.72 27.93
CA GLY A 41 9.46 5.09 27.80
C GLY A 41 10.22 5.93 26.78
N ALA A 42 10.76 5.31 25.72
CA ALA A 42 11.49 6.02 24.67
C ALA A 42 10.61 7.13 24.05
N PRO A 43 11.19 8.30 23.72
CA PRO A 43 10.45 9.40 23.12
C PRO A 43 9.97 9.02 21.72
N ALA A 44 8.74 9.41 21.39
CA ALA A 44 8.19 9.27 20.06
C ALA A 44 8.12 10.61 19.33
N VAL A 45 8.37 10.56 18.02
CA VAL A 45 8.13 11.67 17.11
C VAL A 45 7.02 11.24 16.16
N ARG A 46 5.92 12.01 16.15
CA ARG A 46 4.81 11.80 15.23
C ARG A 46 4.94 12.78 14.07
N VAL A 47 5.13 12.25 12.86
CA VAL A 47 5.05 13.04 11.64
C VAL A 47 3.61 12.94 11.15
N LEU A 48 2.85 14.02 11.27
CA LEU A 48 1.49 14.07 10.74
C LEU A 48 1.59 14.04 9.21
N GLY A 49 1.09 12.95 8.62
CA GLY A 49 0.95 12.84 7.18
C GLY A 49 -0.02 13.90 6.66
N ARG A 50 0.11 14.25 5.37
CA ARG A 50 -0.93 14.99 4.67
C ARG A 50 -1.89 13.96 4.11
N SER A 51 -3.12 13.95 4.63
CA SER A 51 -4.22 13.18 4.06
C SER A 51 -5.03 14.10 3.17
N PHE A 52 -5.29 13.68 1.94
CA PHE A 52 -6.29 14.31 1.09
C PHE A 52 -7.60 13.57 1.28
N PRO A 53 -8.76 14.25 1.17
CA PRO A 53 -10.05 13.56 1.22
C PRO A 53 -10.11 12.51 0.10
N VAL A 54 -10.42 11.27 0.45
CA VAL A 54 -10.60 10.17 -0.51
C VAL A 54 -12.06 9.77 -0.50
N GLN A 55 -12.67 9.68 -1.67
CA GLN A 55 -14.02 9.12 -1.82
C GLN A 55 -13.93 7.59 -1.95
N THR A 56 -14.81 6.87 -1.28
CA THR A 56 -14.83 5.40 -1.30
C THR A 56 -16.08 4.91 -1.99
N TYR A 57 -15.89 4.05 -2.99
CA TYR A 57 -16.96 3.41 -3.74
C TYR A 57 -16.95 1.91 -3.47
N TYR A 58 -18.13 1.32 -3.36
CA TYR A 58 -18.31 -0.12 -3.14
C TYR A 58 -19.10 -0.71 -4.30
N ALA A 59 -18.78 -1.94 -4.69
CA ALA A 59 -19.60 -2.68 -5.64
C ALA A 59 -21.01 -2.87 -5.07
N SER A 60 -22.03 -2.75 -5.93
CA SER A 60 -23.44 -2.92 -5.54
C SER A 60 -23.77 -4.35 -5.09
N ALA A 61 -22.98 -5.32 -5.54
CA ALA A 61 -23.09 -6.74 -5.17
C ALA A 61 -21.70 -7.40 -5.16
N PRO A 62 -21.55 -8.55 -4.47
CA PRO A 62 -20.32 -9.34 -4.49
C PRO A 62 -19.89 -9.72 -5.90
N GLN A 63 -18.60 -9.56 -6.19
CA GLN A 63 -18.02 -9.93 -7.48
C GLN A 63 -17.42 -11.34 -7.37
N HIS A 64 -17.88 -12.27 -8.20
CA HIS A 64 -17.38 -13.64 -8.21
C HIS A 64 -15.97 -13.72 -8.81
N ASP A 65 -15.74 -12.96 -9.87
CA ASP A 65 -14.43 -12.80 -10.51
C ASP A 65 -13.89 -11.41 -10.18
N TYR A 66 -12.97 -11.36 -9.22
CA TYR A 66 -12.38 -10.11 -8.76
C TYR A 66 -11.34 -9.56 -9.75
N LEU A 67 -10.74 -10.40 -10.61
CA LEU A 67 -9.80 -9.97 -11.64
C LEU A 67 -10.55 -9.22 -12.74
N GLU A 68 -11.66 -9.80 -13.20
CA GLU A 68 -12.53 -9.17 -14.18
C GLU A 68 -13.14 -7.86 -13.65
N ALA A 69 -13.59 -7.87 -12.39
CA ALA A 69 -14.08 -6.66 -11.73
C ALA A 69 -12.99 -5.58 -11.63
N ALA A 70 -11.74 -5.94 -11.34
CA ALA A 70 -10.62 -5.00 -11.29
C ALA A 70 -10.34 -4.37 -12.66
N VAL A 71 -10.30 -5.18 -13.73
CA VAL A 71 -10.12 -4.67 -15.11
C VAL A 71 -11.23 -3.69 -15.48
N ASN A 72 -12.48 -4.03 -15.19
CA ASN A 72 -13.62 -3.17 -15.49
C ASN A 72 -13.59 -1.87 -14.69
N ALA A 73 -13.20 -1.92 -13.41
CA ALA A 73 -13.05 -0.73 -12.59
C ALA A 73 -11.93 0.20 -13.11
N VAL A 74 -10.79 -0.35 -13.54
CA VAL A 74 -9.69 0.45 -14.12
C VAL A 74 -10.15 1.16 -15.39
N LEU A 75 -10.80 0.43 -16.31
CA LEU A 75 -11.28 1.01 -17.56
C LEU A 75 -12.36 2.06 -17.31
N GLN A 76 -13.26 1.83 -16.36
CA GLN A 76 -14.28 2.80 -15.97
C GLN A 76 -13.66 4.07 -15.37
N ILE A 77 -12.69 3.94 -14.47
CA ILE A 77 -11.98 5.11 -13.91
C ILE A 77 -11.30 5.88 -15.04
N HIS A 78 -10.63 5.19 -15.97
CA HIS A 78 -9.96 5.83 -17.10
C HIS A 78 -10.91 6.60 -18.03
N THR A 79 -12.15 6.15 -18.19
CA THR A 79 -13.13 6.81 -19.05
C THR A 79 -13.92 7.92 -18.35
N ASP A 80 -14.24 7.73 -17.06
CA ASP A 80 -15.23 8.55 -16.37
C ASP A 80 -14.59 9.61 -15.46
N GLU A 81 -13.35 9.41 -15.01
CA GLU A 81 -12.63 10.31 -14.10
C GLU A 81 -11.60 11.19 -14.82
N THR A 82 -11.13 12.23 -14.13
CA THR A 82 -10.08 13.13 -14.63
C THR A 82 -8.71 12.45 -14.66
N GLU A 83 -7.76 13.03 -15.41
CA GLU A 83 -6.38 12.55 -15.51
C GLU A 83 -5.73 12.23 -14.15
N GLY A 84 -5.10 11.05 -14.06
CA GLY A 84 -4.38 10.57 -12.89
C GLY A 84 -3.95 9.11 -13.04
N ASP A 85 -3.08 8.66 -12.13
CA ASP A 85 -2.62 7.27 -12.11
C ASP A 85 -3.60 6.36 -11.35
N VAL A 86 -3.70 5.10 -11.80
CA VAL A 86 -4.51 4.07 -11.14
C VAL A 86 -3.59 3.02 -10.50
N LEU A 87 -3.72 2.84 -9.18
CA LEU A 87 -3.04 1.79 -8.43
C LEU A 87 -4.01 0.67 -8.07
N VAL A 88 -3.77 -0.53 -8.61
CA VAL A 88 -4.59 -1.73 -8.37
C VAL A 88 -3.84 -2.70 -7.47
N PHE A 89 -4.52 -3.25 -6.45
CA PHE A 89 -3.96 -4.27 -5.56
C PHE A 89 -4.49 -5.65 -5.94
N LEU A 90 -3.57 -6.58 -6.20
CA LEU A 90 -3.86 -7.97 -6.61
C LEU A 90 -3.06 -8.95 -5.74
N THR A 91 -3.47 -10.21 -5.70
CA THR A 91 -3.00 -11.20 -4.73
C THR A 91 -1.66 -11.83 -5.07
N GLY A 92 -1.24 -11.84 -6.33
CA GLY A 92 0.01 -12.46 -6.77
C GLY A 92 0.46 -12.01 -8.14
N GLN A 93 1.65 -12.46 -8.54
CA GLN A 93 2.25 -12.12 -9.83
C GLN A 93 1.39 -12.59 -11.01
N ASP A 94 0.90 -13.84 -10.97
CA ASP A 94 0.07 -14.38 -12.05
C ASP A 94 -1.21 -13.55 -12.27
N ASP A 95 -1.85 -13.10 -11.18
CA ASP A 95 -3.03 -12.22 -11.23
C ASP A 95 -2.68 -10.85 -11.83
N ILE A 96 -1.53 -10.28 -11.44
CA ILE A 96 -1.03 -9.00 -11.96
C ILE A 96 -0.81 -9.09 -13.46
N GLU A 97 -0.11 -10.12 -13.92
CA GLU A 97 0.19 -10.31 -15.34
C GLU A 97 -1.09 -10.55 -16.16
N ALA A 98 -2.03 -11.33 -15.63
CA ALA A 98 -3.32 -11.57 -16.27
C ALA A 98 -4.16 -10.28 -16.42
N VAL A 99 -4.24 -9.46 -15.37
CA VAL A 99 -4.98 -8.18 -15.39
C VAL A 99 -4.30 -7.17 -16.32
N ALA A 100 -2.97 -7.05 -16.27
CA ALA A 100 -2.22 -6.18 -17.15
C ALA A 100 -2.44 -6.53 -18.63
N ALA A 101 -2.36 -7.82 -18.97
CA ALA A 101 -2.63 -8.29 -20.33
C ALA A 101 -4.08 -8.03 -20.76
N ALA A 102 -5.06 -8.24 -19.88
CA ALA A 102 -6.47 -7.96 -20.17
C ALA A 102 -6.74 -6.47 -20.40
N ILE A 103 -6.10 -5.58 -19.63
CA ILE A 103 -6.19 -4.13 -19.82
C ILE A 103 -5.62 -3.73 -21.19
N GLU A 104 -4.44 -4.21 -21.55
CA GLU A 104 -3.83 -3.91 -22.85
C GLU A 104 -4.69 -4.38 -24.03
N GLN A 105 -5.31 -5.56 -23.92
CA GLN A 105 -6.22 -6.06 -24.95
C GLN A 105 -7.49 -5.21 -25.08
N ARG A 106 -8.08 -4.80 -23.96
CA ARG A 106 -9.35 -4.05 -23.94
C ARG A 106 -9.19 -2.57 -24.25
N LYS A 107 -8.02 -2.00 -23.98
CA LYS A 107 -7.65 -0.65 -24.39
C LYS A 107 -7.85 -0.42 -25.88
N LEU A 108 -7.64 -1.45 -26.71
CA LEU A 108 -7.86 -1.39 -28.16
C LEU A 108 -9.35 -1.23 -28.55
N LEU A 109 -10.27 -1.50 -27.63
CA LEU A 109 -11.72 -1.36 -27.82
C LEU A 109 -12.24 0.00 -27.37
N LEU A 110 -11.39 0.85 -26.77
CA LEU A 110 -11.80 2.19 -26.35
C LEU A 110 -12.10 3.07 -27.57
N PRO A 111 -13.06 4.01 -27.44
CA PRO A 111 -13.35 5.00 -28.47
C PRO A 111 -12.08 5.76 -28.90
N ALA A 112 -12.00 6.17 -30.17
CA ALA A 112 -10.83 6.87 -30.71
C ALA A 112 -10.57 8.23 -30.05
N ASP A 113 -11.57 8.81 -29.41
CA ASP A 113 -11.53 10.06 -28.65
C ASP A 113 -11.25 9.86 -27.16
N ALA A 114 -11.13 8.62 -26.67
CA ALA A 114 -10.76 8.35 -25.30
C ALA A 114 -9.31 8.79 -25.02
N PRO A 115 -8.99 9.27 -23.80
CA PRO A 115 -7.62 9.55 -23.40
C PRO A 115 -6.72 8.33 -23.61
N ALA A 116 -5.46 8.56 -23.97
CA ALA A 116 -4.52 7.46 -24.15
C ALA A 116 -4.21 6.79 -22.80
N LEU A 117 -4.66 5.55 -22.62
CA LEU A 117 -4.25 4.74 -21.47
C LEU A 117 -2.79 4.30 -21.68
N LEU A 118 -1.90 4.60 -20.74
CA LEU A 118 -0.50 4.13 -20.83
C LEU A 118 -0.41 2.65 -20.44
N PRO A 119 0.60 1.91 -20.94
CA PRO A 119 0.81 0.53 -20.52
C PRO A 119 1.03 0.42 -19.00
N PRO A 120 0.52 -0.66 -18.38
CA PRO A 120 0.72 -0.93 -16.95
C PRO A 120 2.17 -1.27 -16.58
#